data_AF-A0A2H0DHR0-F1
#
_entry.id   AF-A0A2H0DHR0-F1
#
_cell.length_a   1.000
_cell.length_b   1.000
_cell.length_c   1.000
_cell.angle_alpha   90.00
_cell.angle_beta   90.00
_cell.angle_gamma   90.00
#
_symmetry.space_group_name_H-M   'P 1'
#
loop_
_entity.id
_entity.type
_entity.pdbx_description
1 polymer ?
#
loop_
_entity_poly.entity_id
_entity_poly.type
_entity_poly.pdbx_seq_one_letter_code
_entity_poly.pdbx_strand_id
1 'polypeptide(L)'
;MKGLKNHNPNKTLRDNRKILRHVHEFLDEGDHRSAMELLGGLLIRLNKTRAATELGITRQSLYNYIDGKRTPDIEVFSKMLKLAGELSEKAELVAA
;
A
#
# COMPACT_ATOMS: atom_id res chain seq x y z
N MET A 1 -0.56 25.36 4.82
CA MET A 1 -0.31 23.92 5.13
C MET A 1 -0.39 23.70 6.64
N LYS A 2 -1.59 23.40 7.18
CA LYS A 2 -1.76 22.92 8.56
C LYS A 2 -2.19 21.46 8.46
N GLY A 3 -1.26 20.52 8.59
CA GLY A 3 -1.59 19.09 8.43
C GLY A 3 -0.70 18.08 9.16
N LEU A 4 0.51 18.44 9.58
CA LEU A 4 1.47 17.42 10.08
C LEU A 4 2.10 17.72 11.44
N LYS A 5 1.82 18.87 12.08
CA LYS A 5 2.54 19.27 13.30
C LYS A 5 2.25 18.44 14.56
N ASN A 6 1.13 17.72 14.60
CA ASN A 6 0.76 16.84 15.74
C ASN A 6 0.60 15.36 15.32
N HIS A 7 1.07 15.00 14.13
CA HIS A 7 0.83 13.68 13.57
C HIS A 7 1.94 12.73 14.02
N ASN A 8 1.66 11.81 14.95
CA ASN A 8 2.60 10.76 15.30
C ASN A 8 2.67 9.73 14.15
N PRO A 9 3.74 9.72 13.33
CA PRO A 9 3.81 8.87 12.14
C PRO A 9 3.75 7.40 12.54
N ASN A 10 4.33 7.03 13.68
CA ASN A 10 4.34 5.65 14.17
C ASN A 10 2.95 5.12 14.56
N LYS A 11 2.01 6.00 14.92
CA LYS A 11 0.63 5.60 15.26
C LYS A 11 -0.24 5.50 14.01
N THR A 12 -0.09 6.44 13.07
CA THR A 12 -0.81 6.41 11.78
C THR A 12 -0.29 5.32 10.84
N LEU A 13 1.02 5.04 10.87
CA LEU A 13 1.59 3.94 10.10
C LEU A 13 1.07 2.57 10.57
N ARG A 14 0.46 2.46 11.76
CA ARG A 14 -0.16 1.21 12.24
C ARG A 14 -1.61 1.04 11.79
N ASP A 15 -2.24 2.10 11.29
CA ASP A 15 -3.64 2.06 10.83
C ASP A 15 -3.67 1.90 9.31
N ASN A 16 -3.74 0.64 8.86
CA ASN A 16 -3.75 0.28 7.44
C ASN A 16 -4.95 0.91 6.70
N ARG A 17 -6.11 1.13 7.35
CA ARG A 17 -7.27 1.78 6.72
C ARG A 17 -6.98 3.23 6.40
N LYS A 18 -6.35 3.93 7.34
CA LYS A 18 -5.98 5.34 7.14
C LYS A 18 -4.97 5.49 6.01
N ILE A 19 -3.99 4.58 5.90
CA ILE A 19 -3.05 4.59 4.77
C ILE A 19 -3.79 4.32 3.46
N LEU A 20 -4.66 3.31 3.41
CA LEU A 20 -5.40 2.98 2.18
C LEU A 20 -6.31 4.13 1.74
N ARG A 21 -6.96 4.83 2.69
CA ARG A 21 -7.73 6.03 2.38
C ARG A 21 -6.86 7.13 1.78
N HIS A 22 -5.67 7.37 2.33
CA HIS A 22 -4.73 8.35 1.75
C HIS A 22 -4.23 7.93 0.36
N VAL A 23 -4.08 6.62 0.08
CA VAL A 23 -3.80 6.14 -1.28
C VAL A 23 -4.92 6.56 -2.24
N HIS A 24 -6.19 6.40 -1.85
CA HIS A 24 -7.33 6.84 -2.67
C HIS A 24 -7.36 8.37 -2.86
N GLU A 25 -7.15 9.14 -1.80
CA GLU A 25 -7.09 10.61 -1.86
C GLU A 25 -6.02 11.08 -2.86
N PHE A 26 -4.83 10.49 -2.85
CA PHE A 26 -3.78 10.83 -3.82
C PHE A 26 -4.10 10.41 -5.25
N LEU A 27 -4.82 9.29 -5.44
CA LEU A 27 -5.29 8.90 -6.78
C LEU A 27 -6.31 9.91 -7.32
N ASP A 28 -7.24 10.38 -6.49
CA ASP A 28 -8.23 11.38 -6.87
C ASP A 28 -7.59 12.74 -7.21
N GLU A 29 -6.51 13.10 -6.52
CA GLU A 29 -5.70 14.30 -6.80
C GLU A 29 -4.78 14.15 -8.03
N GLY A 30 -4.68 12.95 -8.60
CA GLY A 30 -3.76 12.64 -9.71
C GLY A 30 -2.29 12.52 -9.28
N ASP A 31 -2.00 12.47 -7.99
CA ASP A 31 -0.66 12.22 -7.44
C ASP A 31 -0.38 10.71 -7.32
N HIS A 32 -0.20 10.10 -8.49
CA HIS A 32 0.10 8.68 -8.62
C HIS A 32 1.39 8.26 -7.91
N ARG A 33 2.35 9.19 -7.76
CA ARG A 33 3.64 8.90 -7.13
C ARG A 33 3.47 8.70 -5.62
N SER A 34 2.78 9.65 -4.96
CA SER A 34 2.49 9.55 -3.53
C SER A 34 1.58 8.37 -3.21
N ALA A 35 0.61 8.07 -4.07
CA ALA A 35 -0.23 6.87 -3.97
C ALA A 35 0.60 5.58 -4.00
N MET A 36 1.55 5.46 -4.94
CA MET A 36 2.44 4.30 -5.05
C MET A 36 3.41 4.15 -3.89
N GLU A 37 3.92 5.26 -3.35
CA GLU A 37 4.81 5.24 -2.18
C GLU A 37 4.10 4.70 -0.94
N LEU A 38 2.89 5.18 -0.66
CA LEU A 38 2.06 4.67 0.45
C LEU A 38 1.66 3.22 0.25
N LEU A 39 1.24 2.85 -0.96
CA LEU A 39 0.88 1.46 -1.29
C LEU A 39 2.08 0.53 -1.14
N GLY A 40 3.27 0.93 -1.59
CA GLY A 40 4.52 0.21 -1.40
C GLY A 40 4.82 -0.02 0.09
N GLY A 41 4.58 0.98 0.94
CA GLY A 41 4.69 0.89 2.39
C GLY A 41 3.72 -0.11 3.05
N LEU A 42 2.54 -0.34 2.48
CA LEU A 42 1.64 -1.42 2.93
C LEU A 42 2.14 -2.79 2.47
N LEU A 43 2.52 -2.89 1.19
CA LEU A 43 2.96 -4.14 0.59
C LEU A 43 4.30 -4.63 1.16
N ILE A 44 5.15 -3.74 1.69
CA ILE A 44 6.41 -4.14 2.34
C ILE A 44 6.18 -5.01 3.58
N ARG A 45 4.98 -4.98 4.18
CA ARG A 45 4.62 -5.78 5.35
C ARG A 45 4.14 -7.18 5.00
N LEU A 46 3.83 -7.44 3.73
CA LEU A 46 3.40 -8.75 3.26
C LEU A 46 4.55 -9.75 3.18
N ASN A 47 4.21 -11.04 3.31
CA ASN A 47 5.07 -12.08 2.79
C ASN A 47 5.21 -11.92 1.27
N LYS A 48 6.43 -11.61 0.80
CA LYS A 48 6.69 -11.26 -0.60
C LYS A 48 6.46 -12.41 -1.57
N THR A 49 6.74 -13.64 -1.14
CA THR A 49 6.49 -14.84 -1.96
C THR A 49 5.00 -15.03 -2.19
N ARG A 50 4.21 -14.94 -1.11
CA ARG A 50 2.75 -15.07 -1.19
C ARG A 50 2.14 -13.94 -2.01
N ALA A 51 2.52 -12.70 -1.74
CA ALA A 51 2.04 -11.53 -2.47
C ALA A 51 2.36 -11.63 -3.97
N ALA A 52 3.59 -12.00 -4.35
CA ALA A 52 3.95 -12.17 -5.75
C ALA A 52 3.11 -13.26 -6.45
N THR A 53 2.81 -14.35 -5.73
CA THR A 53 1.95 -15.43 -6.23
C THR A 53 0.51 -14.97 -6.46
N GLU A 54 -0.09 -14.28 -5.48
CA GLU A 54 -1.46 -13.76 -5.57
C GLU A 54 -1.60 -12.66 -6.65
N LEU A 55 -0.54 -11.89 -6.88
CA LEU A 55 -0.48 -10.87 -7.93
C LEU A 55 -0.19 -11.46 -9.33
N GLY A 56 0.25 -12.72 -9.41
CA GLY A 56 0.65 -13.35 -10.68
C GLY A 56 1.95 -12.79 -11.27
N ILE A 57 2.86 -12.28 -10.44
CA ILE A 57 4.11 -11.64 -10.86
C ILE A 57 5.33 -12.30 -10.20
N THR A 58 6.53 -12.00 -10.70
CA THR A 58 7.77 -12.43 -10.03
C THR A 58 8.03 -11.60 -8.77
N ARG A 59 8.72 -12.20 -7.79
CA ARG A 59 9.18 -11.46 -6.59
C ARG A 59 10.01 -10.23 -6.94
N GLN A 60 10.85 -10.32 -7.96
CA GLN A 60 11.65 -9.18 -8.42
C GLN A 60 10.77 -8.04 -8.94
N SER A 61 9.69 -8.36 -9.68
CA SER A 61 8.76 -7.35 -10.16
C SER A 61 8.05 -6.65 -8.99
N LEU A 62 7.64 -7.41 -7.98
CA LEU A 62 7.07 -6.84 -6.76
C LEU A 62 8.05 -5.88 -6.06
N TYR A 63 9.32 -6.24 -5.91
CA TYR A 63 10.33 -5.32 -5.36
C TYR A 63 10.51 -4.07 -6.22
N ASN A 64 10.54 -4.21 -7.54
CA ASN A 64 10.66 -3.06 -8.44
C ASN A 64 9.46 -2.10 -8.30
N TYR A 65 8.26 -2.61 -8.06
CA TYR A 65 7.07 -1.78 -7.80
C TYR A 65 7.13 -1.10 -6.44
N ILE A 66 7.53 -1.83 -5.38
CA ILE A 66 7.67 -1.28 -4.02
C ILE A 66 8.75 -0.19 -3.97
N ASP A 67 9.89 -0.41 -4.63
CA ASP A 67 11.00 0.54 -4.69
C ASP A 67 10.74 1.72 -5.66
N GLY A 68 9.60 1.74 -6.36
CA GLY A 68 9.29 2.76 -7.37
C GLY A 68 10.17 2.72 -8.62
N LYS A 69 10.94 1.63 -8.83
CA LYS A 69 11.78 1.44 -10.03
C LYS A 69 10.96 1.14 -11.29
N ARG A 70 9.74 0.65 -11.11
CA ARG A 70 8.81 0.34 -12.20
C ARG A 70 7.39 0.69 -11.76
N THR A 71 6.55 1.10 -12.70
CA THR A 71 5.11 1.26 -12.48
C THR A 71 4.39 -0.04 -12.85
N PRO A 72 3.49 -0.56 -11.99
CA PRO A 72 2.64 -1.69 -12.36
C PRO A 72 1.65 -1.29 -13.46
N ASP A 73 1.23 -2.25 -14.28
CA ASP A 73 0.04 -2.05 -15.11
C ASP A 73 -1.23 -1.98 -14.25
N ILE A 74 -2.34 -1.58 -14.86
CA ILE A 74 -3.60 -1.37 -14.16
C ILE A 74 -4.15 -2.65 -13.51
N GLU A 75 -3.88 -3.81 -14.10
CA GLU A 75 -4.35 -5.10 -13.57
C GLU A 75 -3.60 -5.46 -12.29
N VAL A 76 -2.26 -5.39 -12.33
CA VAL A 76 -1.40 -5.62 -11.17
C VAL A 76 -1.67 -4.58 -10.08
N PHE A 77 -1.86 -3.31 -10.45
CA PHE A 77 -2.19 -2.23 -9.52
C PHE A 77 -3.52 -2.48 -8.80
N SER A 78 -4.57 -2.87 -9.53
CA SER A 78 -5.87 -3.22 -8.94
C SER A 78 -5.76 -4.39 -7.94
N LYS A 79 -5.00 -5.43 -8.30
CA LYS A 79 -4.73 -6.56 -7.40
C LYS A 79 -3.94 -6.14 -6.17
N MET A 80 -2.96 -5.24 -6.32
CA MET A 80 -2.20 -4.68 -5.20
C MET A 80 -3.09 -3.91 -4.22
N LEU A 81 -4.04 -3.11 -4.71
CA LEU A 81 -5.03 -2.41 -3.86
C LEU A 81 -5.91 -3.38 -3.09
N LYS A 82 -6.44 -4.42 -3.75
CA LYS A 82 -7.23 -5.46 -3.09
C LYS A 82 -6.45 -6.15 -1.98
N LEU A 83 -5.21 -6.55 -2.27
CA LEU A 83 -4.34 -7.23 -1.32
C LEU A 83 -4.01 -6.35 -0.09
N ALA A 84 -3.81 -5.05 -0.33
CA ALA A 84 -3.64 -4.07 0.74
C ALA A 84 -4.92 -3.88 1.59
N GLY A 85 -6.10 -3.96 0.97
CA GLY A 85 -7.39 -3.96 1.67
C GLY A 85 -7.56 -5.15 2.62
N GLU A 86 -7.27 -6.37 2.15
CA GLU A 86 -7.36 -7.60 2.96
C GLU A 86 -6.42 -7.58 4.18
N LEU A 87 -5.25 -6.95 4.05
CA LEU A 87 -4.34 -6.70 5.17
C LEU A 87 -4.95 -5.80 6.24
N SER A 88 -5.70 -4.79 5.78
CA SER A 88 -6.35 -3.86 6.68
C SER A 88 -7.43 -4.52 7.51
N GLU A 89 -8.19 -5.45 6.92
CA GLU A 89 -9.24 -6.20 7.62
C GLU A 89 -8.66 -7.21 8.62
N LYS A 90 -7.62 -7.96 8.22
CA LYS A 90 -6.97 -8.96 9.09
C LYS A 90 -6.28 -8.34 10.30
N ALA A 91 -5.74 -7.13 10.18
CA ALA A 91 -5.11 -6.43 11.30
C ALA A 91 -6.11 -6.09 12.42
N GLU A 92 -7.39 -5.90 12.10
CA GLU A 92 -8.43 -5.60 13.10
C GLU A 92 -8.87 -6.84 13.88
N LEU A 93 -8.99 -7.99 13.21
CA LEU A 93 -9.36 -9.26 13.86
C LEU A 93 -8.35 -9.71 14.93
N VAL A 94 -7.08 -9.27 14.83
CA VAL A 94 -6.03 -9.60 15.81
C VAL A 94 -5.94 -8.55 16.93
N ALA A 95 -6.51 -7.36 16.72
CA ALA A 95 -6.49 -6.26 17.67
C ALA A 95 -7.78 -6.12 18.52
N ALA A 96 -8.84 -6.84 18.15
CA ALA A 96 -10.10 -6.96 18.87
C ALA A 96 -10.08 -8.14 19.87
#